data_AF-A0A968NWY0-F1
#
_entry.id   AF-A0A968NWY0-F1
#
_cell.length_a   1.000
_cell.length_b   1.000
_cell.length_c   1.000
_cell.angle_alpha   90.00
_cell.angle_beta   90.00
_cell.angle_gamma   90.00
#
_symmetry.space_group_name_H-M   'P 1'
#
loop_
_entity.id
_entity.type
_entity.pdbx_description
1 polymer ?
#
loop_
_entity_poly.entity_id
_entity_poly.type
_entity_poly.pdbx_seq_one_letter_code
_entity_poly.pdbx_strand_id
1 'polypeptide(L)'
;MNFILNSGLQPEVAFADGVKLDLTKTFYPFGQQPQPGTALYLKCTEAFSKRGAKVTFYGQVAETALAVEGEPQLLAEYWDGQQWQSLGADRDRLLIFFKQGYPFELDIPGDLASTKVNGDEGLWIRIRIVEKTFPAPARLPGRVQPPIHRTK
;
A
#
# COMPACT_ATOMS: atom_id res chain seq x y z
N MET A 1 -5.17 0.79 -7.03
CA MET A 1 -5.84 1.27 -5.80
C MET A 1 -5.64 2.77 -5.68
N ASN A 2 -6.52 3.46 -4.95
CA ASN A 2 -6.36 4.84 -4.50
C ASN A 2 -6.40 4.88 -2.95
N PHE A 3 -5.74 5.84 -2.30
CA PHE A 3 -5.65 5.95 -0.84
C PHE A 3 -6.03 7.35 -0.34
N ILE A 4 -6.82 7.40 0.73
CA ILE A 4 -7.19 8.61 1.45
C ILE A 4 -7.06 8.32 2.95
N LEU A 5 -6.51 9.24 3.73
CA LEU A 5 -6.37 9.21 5.19
C LEU A 5 -7.36 10.20 5.82
N ASN A 6 -8.17 9.77 6.79
CA ASN A 6 -9.24 10.56 7.40
C ASN A 6 -10.13 11.25 6.34
N SER A 7 -10.93 12.25 6.71
CA SER A 7 -11.85 12.97 5.81
C SER A 7 -11.13 13.87 4.76
N GLY A 8 -10.24 13.31 3.95
CA GLY A 8 -9.71 13.94 2.74
C GLY A 8 -8.20 14.15 2.64
N LEU A 9 -7.39 13.70 3.60
CA LEU A 9 -5.92 13.80 3.50
C LEU A 9 -5.39 12.71 2.57
N GLN A 10 -4.31 13.00 1.83
CA GLN A 10 -3.61 12.00 1.03
C GLN A 10 -2.19 11.83 1.57
N PRO A 11 -1.59 10.64 1.45
CA PRO A 11 -0.16 10.50 1.66
C PRO A 11 0.60 11.50 0.77
N GLU A 12 1.62 12.15 1.31
CA GLU A 12 2.47 13.08 0.57
C GLU A 12 3.38 12.31 -0.40
N VAL A 13 3.88 11.16 0.07
CA VAL A 13 4.78 10.28 -0.67
C VAL A 13 4.43 8.85 -0.35
N ALA A 14 4.49 7.99 -1.36
CA ALA A 14 4.38 6.56 -1.17
C ALA A 14 5.42 5.81 -2.02
N PHE A 15 5.88 4.67 -1.51
CA PHE A 15 6.78 3.77 -2.22
C PHE A 15 6.27 2.33 -2.13
N ALA A 16 6.42 1.57 -3.21
CA ALA A 16 6.41 0.10 -3.17
C ALA A 16 7.88 -0.36 -3.19
N ASP A 17 8.37 -0.86 -2.06
CA ASP A 17 9.80 -1.05 -1.78
C ASP A 17 10.60 0.21 -2.12
N GLY A 18 11.46 0.16 -3.15
CA GLY A 18 12.27 1.28 -3.62
C GLY A 18 11.59 2.19 -4.66
N VAL A 19 10.40 1.81 -5.17
CA VAL A 19 9.78 2.45 -6.32
C VAL A 19 8.74 3.48 -5.88
N LYS A 20 8.93 4.75 -6.27
CA LYS A 20 7.98 5.83 -5.96
C LYS A 20 6.66 5.60 -6.69
N LEU A 21 5.56 5.70 -5.96
CA LEU A 21 4.21 5.55 -6.50
C LEU A 21 3.64 6.89 -6.96
N ASP A 22 2.95 6.87 -8.09
CA ASP A 22 2.14 8.00 -8.57
C ASP A 22 0.74 7.93 -7.95
N LEU A 23 0.53 8.69 -6.87
CA LEU A 23 -0.71 8.71 -6.11
C LEU A 23 -1.89 9.35 -6.85
N THR A 24 -1.65 9.97 -8.01
CA THR A 24 -2.71 10.59 -8.84
C THR A 24 -3.41 9.59 -9.76
N LYS A 25 -2.91 8.34 -9.82
CA LYS A 25 -3.41 7.28 -10.70
C LYS A 25 -3.70 6.02 -9.90
N THR A 26 -4.28 5.03 -10.56
CA THR A 26 -4.36 3.68 -10.01
C THR A 26 -2.97 3.05 -10.00
N PHE A 27 -2.55 2.52 -8.85
CA PHE A 27 -1.26 1.81 -8.71
C PHE A 27 -1.42 0.46 -7.97
N TYR A 28 -0.34 -0.33 -8.02
CA TYR A 28 -0.18 -1.57 -7.24
C TYR A 28 0.56 -1.24 -5.92
N PRO A 29 -0.09 -1.36 -4.74
CA PRO A 29 0.50 -0.90 -3.48
C PRO A 29 1.80 -1.62 -3.11
N PHE A 30 1.94 -2.89 -3.50
CA PHE A 30 3.11 -3.74 -3.25
C PHE A 30 3.88 -4.03 -4.55
N GLY A 31 3.69 -3.22 -5.60
CA GLY A 31 4.23 -3.51 -6.92
C GLY A 31 3.49 -4.65 -7.65
N GLN A 32 3.92 -4.96 -8.88
CA GLN A 32 3.23 -5.93 -9.74
C GLN A 32 3.54 -7.40 -9.40
N GLN A 33 4.67 -7.67 -8.75
CA GLN A 33 5.10 -9.03 -8.40
C GLN A 33 5.51 -9.10 -6.93
N PRO A 34 4.57 -8.85 -6.00
CA PRO A 34 4.91 -8.79 -4.59
C PRO A 34 5.35 -10.15 -4.06
N GLN A 35 6.30 -10.15 -3.13
CA GLN A 35 6.79 -11.32 -2.42
C GLN A 35 6.68 -11.10 -0.92
N PRO A 36 6.75 -12.16 -0.08
CA PRO A 36 7.02 -11.98 1.33
C PRO A 36 8.27 -11.10 1.54
N GLY A 37 8.14 -10.08 2.38
CA GLY A 37 9.14 -9.04 2.61
C GLY A 37 8.84 -7.71 1.92
N THR A 38 8.07 -7.69 0.82
CA THR A 38 7.69 -6.46 0.13
C THR A 38 6.88 -5.53 1.02
N ALA A 39 7.18 -4.23 0.97
CA ALA A 39 6.52 -3.21 1.78
C ALA A 39 5.97 -2.04 0.96
N LEU A 40 4.77 -1.61 1.31
CA LEU A 40 4.22 -0.30 0.97
C LEU A 40 4.65 0.68 2.05
N TYR A 41 5.28 1.78 1.67
CA TYR A 41 5.62 2.90 2.57
C TYR A 41 4.71 4.08 2.28
N LEU A 42 4.21 4.72 3.32
CA LEU A 42 3.36 5.91 3.26
C LEU A 42 3.93 6.98 4.18
N LYS A 43 4.15 8.20 3.65
CA LYS A 43 4.47 9.39 4.42
C LYS A 43 3.27 10.30 4.47
N CYS A 44 2.89 10.74 5.67
CA CYS A 44 1.88 11.77 5.86
C CYS A 44 2.17 12.54 7.15
N THR A 45 2.80 13.70 7.03
CA THR A 45 3.19 14.52 8.17
C THR A 45 1.97 14.99 8.97
N GLU A 46 0.92 15.42 8.27
CA GLU A 46 -0.28 15.95 8.92
C GLU A 46 -1.03 14.90 9.75
N ALA A 47 -1.19 13.68 9.22
CA ALA A 47 -1.85 12.61 9.94
C ALA A 47 -0.96 12.01 11.05
N PHE A 48 0.32 11.74 10.74
CA PHE A 48 1.19 10.96 11.62
C PHE A 48 1.90 11.81 12.69
N SER A 49 1.86 13.14 12.60
CA SER A 49 2.32 14.02 13.69
C SER A 49 1.35 14.09 14.88
N LYS A 50 0.08 13.67 14.69
CA LYS A 50 -0.95 13.66 15.72
C LYS A 50 -0.81 12.43 16.62
N ARG A 51 0.19 12.47 17.49
CA ARG A 51 0.49 11.41 18.47
C ARG A 51 -0.74 11.05 19.31
N GLY A 52 -1.00 9.76 19.47
CA GLY A 52 -2.16 9.21 20.18
C GLY A 52 -3.48 9.36 19.43
N ALA A 53 -3.50 9.98 18.24
CA ALA A 53 -4.71 10.06 17.44
C ALA A 53 -4.98 8.73 16.73
N LYS A 54 -6.26 8.48 16.48
CA LYS A 54 -6.71 7.42 15.60
C LYS A 54 -6.76 7.94 14.16
N VAL A 55 -6.17 7.22 13.23
CA VAL A 55 -6.17 7.52 11.79
C VAL A 55 -6.89 6.42 11.05
N THR A 56 -7.91 6.79 10.28
CA THR A 56 -8.68 5.90 9.43
C THR A 56 -8.12 5.95 8.00
N PHE A 57 -7.82 4.79 7.46
CA PHE A 57 -7.37 4.61 6.08
C PHE A 57 -8.59 4.25 5.22
N TYR A 58 -8.84 5.03 4.19
CA TYR A 58 -9.82 4.79 3.15
C TYR A 58 -9.09 4.44 1.86
N GLY A 59 -9.68 3.56 1.06
CA GLY A 59 -9.09 3.21 -0.22
C GLY A 59 -10.12 2.66 -1.19
N GLN A 60 -9.86 2.86 -2.48
CA GLN A 60 -10.68 2.31 -3.54
C GLN A 60 -9.86 1.32 -4.35
N VAL A 61 -10.30 0.07 -4.37
CA VAL A 61 -9.72 -0.99 -5.20
C VAL A 61 -10.24 -0.82 -6.63
N ALA A 62 -9.36 -1.02 -7.62
CA ALA A 62 -9.77 -0.91 -9.02
C ALA A 62 -10.60 -2.13 -9.43
N GLU A 63 -11.61 -1.94 -10.29
CA GLU A 63 -12.56 -2.99 -10.72
C GLU A 63 -11.87 -4.21 -11.37
N THR A 64 -10.69 -4.04 -11.95
CA THR A 64 -9.89 -5.13 -12.55
C THR A 64 -9.18 -6.00 -11.52
N ALA A 65 -9.25 -5.68 -10.22
CA ALA A 65 -8.84 -6.57 -9.15
C ALA A 65 -9.91 -7.65 -8.91
N LEU A 66 -10.23 -8.42 -9.94
CA LEU A 66 -11.11 -9.58 -9.82
C LEU A 66 -10.49 -10.54 -8.80
N ALA A 67 -11.27 -10.85 -7.75
CA ALA A 67 -11.05 -11.83 -6.69
C ALA A 67 -9.71 -12.57 -6.79
N VAL A 68 -8.63 -11.87 -6.44
CA VAL A 68 -7.30 -12.42 -6.63
C VAL A 68 -7.05 -13.44 -5.53
N GLU A 69 -6.93 -14.70 -5.92
CA GLU A 69 -6.55 -15.81 -5.05
C GLU A 69 -5.24 -15.46 -4.35
N GLY A 70 -5.25 -15.47 -3.01
CA GLY A 70 -4.11 -15.10 -2.21
C GLY A 70 -4.55 -14.67 -0.82
N GLU A 71 -3.84 -15.13 0.21
CA GLU A 71 -4.11 -14.78 1.61
C GLU A 71 -2.84 -14.18 2.23
N PRO A 72 -2.36 -13.03 1.72
CA PRO A 72 -1.18 -12.41 2.29
C PRO A 72 -1.45 -12.06 3.74
N GLN A 73 -0.52 -12.43 4.60
CA GLN A 73 -0.46 -11.91 5.95
C GLN A 73 0.25 -10.56 5.91
N LEU A 74 -0.42 -9.53 6.42
CA LEU A 74 0.06 -8.16 6.40
C LEU A 74 0.40 -7.71 7.83
N LEU A 75 1.42 -6.87 7.95
CA LEU A 75 1.80 -6.22 9.19
C LEU A 75 1.96 -4.72 8.96
N ALA A 76 1.28 -3.91 9.76
CA ALA A 76 1.48 -2.47 9.80
C ALA A 76 2.58 -2.12 10.81
N GLU A 77 3.55 -1.32 10.38
CA GLU A 77 4.72 -0.95 11.17
C GLU A 77 4.99 0.57 11.09
N TYR A 78 5.59 1.13 12.13
CA TYR A 78 6.05 2.53 12.20
C TYR A 78 7.50 2.58 12.67
N TRP A 79 8.19 3.70 12.43
CA TRP A 79 9.54 3.91 12.96
C TRP A 79 9.49 4.59 14.34
N ASP A 80 10.06 3.95 15.35
CA ASP A 80 10.11 4.44 16.74
C ASP A 80 11.33 5.33 17.05
N GLY A 81 12.18 5.57 16.05
CA GLY A 81 13.48 6.25 16.21
C GLY A 81 14.68 5.30 16.16
N GLN A 82 14.46 3.99 16.36
CA GLN A 82 15.51 2.98 16.41
C GLN A 82 15.25 1.79 15.48
N GLN A 83 13.99 1.36 15.38
CA GLN A 83 13.59 0.24 14.55
C GLN A 83 12.14 0.38 14.06
N TRP A 84 11.76 -0.49 13.13
CA TRP A 84 10.37 -0.62 12.72
C TRP A 84 9.62 -1.49 13.72
N GLN A 85 8.58 -0.92 14.32
CA GLN A 85 7.74 -1.57 15.33
C GLN A 85 6.34 -1.83 14.79
N SER A 86 5.69 -2.89 15.27
CA SER A 86 4.31 -3.21 14.93
C SER A 86 3.33 -2.15 15.48
N LEU A 87 2.36 -1.74 14.66
CA LEU A 87 1.23 -0.90 15.07
C LEU A 87 0.08 -1.71 15.70
N GLY A 88 0.20 -3.04 15.78
CA GLY A 88 -0.85 -3.90 16.36
C GLY A 88 -2.15 -3.94 15.55
N ALA A 89 -2.11 -3.57 14.27
CA ALA A 89 -3.26 -3.57 13.39
C ALA A 89 -3.87 -4.97 13.24
N ASP A 90 -5.20 -5.03 13.18
CA ASP A 90 -5.93 -6.26 12.85
C ASP A 90 -5.57 -6.71 11.42
N ARG A 91 -4.99 -7.91 11.31
CA ARG A 91 -4.50 -8.47 10.04
C ARG A 91 -5.63 -8.77 9.05
N ASP A 92 -6.79 -9.18 9.54
CA ASP A 92 -7.96 -9.45 8.69
C ASP A 92 -8.51 -8.14 8.16
N ARG A 93 -8.57 -7.09 8.98
CA ARG A 93 -8.95 -5.74 8.53
C ARG A 93 -7.98 -5.18 7.49
N LEU A 94 -6.68 -5.36 7.68
CA LEU A 94 -5.68 -5.00 6.66
C LEU A 94 -5.96 -5.76 5.35
N LEU A 95 -6.13 -7.09 5.42
CA LEU A 95 -6.38 -7.90 4.23
C LEU A 95 -7.66 -7.48 3.49
N ILE A 96 -8.75 -7.26 4.22
CA ILE A 96 -10.03 -6.81 3.64
C ILE A 96 -9.85 -5.42 3.01
N PHE A 97 -9.11 -4.50 3.63
CA PHE A 97 -8.82 -3.19 3.04
C PHE A 97 -8.11 -3.34 1.68
N PHE A 98 -7.04 -4.13 1.60
CA PHE A 98 -6.29 -4.25 0.35
C PHE A 98 -7.03 -5.06 -0.73
N LYS A 99 -7.94 -5.95 -0.35
CA LYS A 99 -8.76 -6.73 -1.30
C LYS A 99 -10.03 -6.00 -1.76
N GLN A 100 -10.65 -5.22 -0.88
CA GLN A 100 -12.03 -4.74 -1.07
C GLN A 100 -12.19 -3.23 -0.80
N GLY A 101 -11.19 -2.56 -0.23
CA GLY A 101 -11.23 -1.13 0.07
C GLY A 101 -11.99 -0.76 1.34
N TYR A 102 -12.44 -1.75 2.15
CA TYR A 102 -13.07 -1.43 3.44
C TYR A 102 -12.07 -0.75 4.36
N PRO A 103 -12.43 0.38 4.98
CA PRO A 103 -11.51 1.15 5.79
C PRO A 103 -11.04 0.39 7.03
N PHE A 104 -9.84 0.73 7.49
CA PHE A 104 -9.29 0.27 8.75
C PHE A 104 -8.67 1.43 9.52
N GLU A 105 -8.46 1.24 10.82
CA GLU A 105 -7.97 2.29 11.72
C GLU A 105 -6.65 1.87 12.35
N LEU A 106 -5.77 2.85 12.59
CA LEU A 106 -4.53 2.70 13.33
C LEU A 106 -4.45 3.77 14.41
N ASP A 107 -3.92 3.41 15.57
CA ASP A 107 -3.53 4.37 16.59
C ASP A 107 -2.09 4.83 16.32
N ILE A 108 -1.88 6.14 16.26
CA ILE A 108 -0.55 6.73 16.02
C ILE A 108 0.26 6.72 17.32
N PRO A 109 1.39 5.99 17.38
CA PRO A 109 2.18 5.88 18.60
C PRO A 109 2.81 7.22 19.01
N GLY A 110 3.00 7.41 20.32
CA GLY A 110 3.58 8.63 20.86
C GLY A 110 5.06 8.83 20.54
N ASP A 111 5.75 7.75 20.23
CA ASP A 111 7.17 7.66 19.89
C ASP A 111 7.43 7.55 18.37
N LEU A 112 6.39 7.71 17.52
CA LEU A 112 6.58 7.79 16.08
C LEU A 112 7.58 8.93 15.74
N ALA A 113 8.67 8.55 15.09
CA ALA A 113 9.79 9.42 14.78
C ALA A 113 10.04 9.53 13.26
N SER A 114 10.76 10.59 12.87
CA SER A 114 11.19 10.77 11.48
C SER A 114 12.29 9.78 11.11
N THR A 115 12.28 9.34 9.85
CA THR A 115 13.37 8.58 9.24
C THR A 115 13.42 8.81 7.73
N LYS A 116 14.50 8.35 7.10
CA LYS A 116 14.68 8.40 5.65
C LYS A 116 14.26 7.09 5.01
N VAL A 117 13.29 7.16 4.10
CA VAL A 117 12.88 6.05 3.23
C VAL A 117 13.16 6.45 1.79
N ASN A 118 14.00 5.68 1.08
CA ASN A 118 14.37 5.94 -0.32
C ASN A 118 14.84 7.38 -0.60
N GLY A 119 15.59 7.96 0.35
CA GLY A 119 16.11 9.33 0.23
C GLY A 119 15.18 10.41 0.78
N ASP A 120 13.92 10.10 1.05
CA ASP A 120 12.89 11.04 1.49
C ASP A 120 12.70 10.96 3.02
N GLU A 121 12.90 12.09 3.70
CA GLU A 121 12.82 12.21 5.16
C GLU A 121 11.39 12.53 5.59
N GLY A 122 10.91 11.90 6.66
CA GLY A 122 9.64 12.27 7.30
C GLY A 122 9.06 11.19 8.21
N LEU A 123 7.78 11.33 8.53
CA LEU A 123 7.03 10.40 9.36
C LEU A 123 6.43 9.29 8.49
N TRP A 124 6.85 8.05 8.72
CA TRP A 124 6.49 6.92 7.87
C TRP A 124 5.72 5.84 8.63
N ILE A 125 4.68 5.34 7.98
CA ILE A 125 4.08 4.03 8.28
C ILE A 125 4.35 3.14 7.07
N ARG A 126 4.69 1.87 7.31
CA ARG A 126 4.78 0.86 6.26
C ARG A 126 3.82 -0.29 6.52
N ILE A 127 3.26 -0.85 5.45
CA ILE A 127 2.57 -2.14 5.48
C ILE A 127 3.47 -3.14 4.79
N ARG A 128 3.75 -4.27 5.42
CA ARG A 128 4.63 -5.32 4.87
C ARG A 128 3.88 -6.63 4.70
N ILE A 129 4.15 -7.31 3.60
CA ILE A 129 3.74 -8.69 3.40
C ILE A 129 4.70 -9.57 4.21
N VAL A 130 4.20 -10.27 5.23
CA VAL A 130 5.05 -11.10 6.10
C VAL A 130 5.07 -12.56 5.67
N GLU A 131 3.93 -13.07 5.19
CA GLU A 131 3.79 -14.45 4.70
C GLU A 131 2.70 -14.52 3.63
N LYS A 132 2.83 -15.50 2.71
CA LYS A 132 2.00 -15.59 1.48
C LYS A 132 2.04 -14.25 0.71
N THR A 133 1.46 -14.15 -0.47
CA THR A 133 1.49 -12.88 -1.22
C THR A 133 0.25 -12.68 -2.06
N PHE A 134 0.05 -11.46 -2.56
CA PHE A 134 -0.90 -11.21 -3.61
C PHE A 134 -0.40 -11.83 -4.92
N PRO A 135 -1.28 -12.41 -5.74
CA PRO A 135 -0.89 -12.94 -7.03
C PRO A 135 -0.45 -11.79 -7.95
N ALA A 136 0.47 -12.10 -8.86
CA ALA A 136 0.83 -11.18 -9.92
C ALA A 136 -0.42 -10.91 -10.80
N PRO A 137 -0.58 -9.69 -11.36
CA PRO A 137 -1.67 -9.42 -12.29
C PRO A 137 -1.56 -10.39 -13.47
N ALA A 138 -2.69 -10.88 -13.95
CA ALA A 138 -2.72 -11.73 -15.12
C ALA A 138 -1.99 -11.01 -16.27
N ARG A 139 -0.96 -11.65 -16.83
CA ARG A 139 -0.38 -11.18 -18.08
C ARG A 139 -1.50 -11.26 -19.12
N LEU A 140 -1.99 -10.11 -19.58
CA LEU A 140 -2.84 -10.09 -20.75
C LEU A 140 -2.06 -10.82 -21.87
N PRO A 141 -2.61 -11.85 -22.52
CA PRO A 141 -1.95 -12.48 -23.65
C PRO A 141 -1.64 -11.37 -24.66
N GLY A 142 -0.38 -11.29 -25.10
CA GLY A 142 0.09 -10.23 -25.98
C GLY A 142 -0.91 -10.02 -27.12
N ARG A 143 -1.31 -8.76 -27.34
CA ARG A 143 -2.30 -8.35 -28.32
C ARG A 143 -2.10 -9.17 -29.60
N VAL A 144 -3.00 -10.13 -29.86
CA VAL A 144 -2.98 -10.88 -31.12
C VAL A 144 -3.24 -9.83 -32.19
N GLN A 145 -2.21 -9.47 -32.94
CA GLN A 145 -2.35 -8.57 -34.07
C GLN A 145 -3.19 -9.34 -35.09
N PRO A 146 -4.40 -8.89 -35.44
CA PRO A 146 -5.18 -9.57 -36.47
C PRO A 146 -4.36 -9.61 -37.76
N PRO A 147 -4.44 -10.70 -38.55
CA PRO A 147 -3.68 -10.81 -39.78
C PRO A 147 -3.93 -9.59 -40.65
N ILE A 148 -2.86 -8.91 -41.04
CA ILE A 148 -2.93 -7.78 -41.96
C ILE A 148 -3.41 -8.35 -43.30
N HIS A 149 -4.70 -8.19 -43.60
CA HIS A 149 -5.22 -8.45 -44.93
C HIS A 149 -4.63 -7.40 -45.87
N ARG A 150 -3.55 -7.77 -46.58
CA ARG A 150 -3.10 -7.02 -47.76
C ARG A 150 -4.10 -7.31 -48.89
N THR A 151 -5.03 -6.40 -49.12
CA THR A 151 -5.77 -6.36 -50.37
C THR A 151 -4.81 -5.96 -51.49
N LYS A 152 -4.79 -6.78 -52.55
CA LYS A 152 -4.13 -6.45 -53.82
C LYS A 152 -4.92 -5.36 -54.56
#